data_AF-A0A0S8CGP2-F1
#
_entry.id   AF-A0A0S8CGP2-F1
#
_cell.length_a   1.000
_cell.length_b   1.000
_cell.length_c   1.000
_cell.angle_alpha   90.00
_cell.angle_beta   90.00
_cell.angle_gamma   90.00
#
_symmetry.space_group_name_H-M   'P 1'
#
loop_
_entity.id
_entity.type
_entity.pdbx_description
1 polymer ?
#
loop_
_entity_poly.entity_id
_entity_poly.type
_entity_poly.pdbx_seq_one_letter_code
_entity_poly.pdbx_strand_id
1 'polypeptide(L)'
;GLMVPLIVRLIEVYDWRTTMIILAAGMLLIVLPLSFVFRHRPEHYGHFPDGRKEAPITPGINATQPQTEEFSIKASQALKTATFWRMALTFMIHALLVSTVITHVMPYLSSIGVNRSRASFVAMILPIMSVGGRLSFGWLGDKYGRRRTVAAAFAMMTAGMLLFSYTSAVGLWLLIPFILLFGIGYGGSTATRPSMVAEYFGRANYGTILGLIVGINAAGAFIGPPLAGWVFDTWDSYQGIWLAYSGLAIVGSLLIANITRVEMTRADN
;
A
#
# COMPACT_ATOMS: atom_id res chain seq x y z
N GLY A 1 2.68 -3.76 12.95
CA GLY A 1 4.12 -3.76 13.26
C GLY A 1 4.33 -4.09 14.73
N LEU A 2 4.29 -3.08 15.60
CA LEU A 2 4.61 -3.20 17.03
C LEU A 2 3.82 -4.26 17.81
N MET A 3 2.59 -4.57 17.39
CA MET A 3 1.78 -5.60 18.06
C MET A 3 2.31 -7.02 17.87
N VAL A 4 3.10 -7.32 16.82
CA VAL A 4 3.45 -8.71 16.46
C VAL A 4 4.27 -9.41 17.55
N PRO A 5 5.37 -8.84 18.10
CA PRO A 5 6.11 -9.51 19.18
C PRO A 5 5.33 -9.58 20.49
N LEU A 6 4.46 -8.59 20.76
CA LEU A 6 3.55 -8.63 21.89
C LEU A 6 2.58 -9.81 21.76
N ILE A 7 2.01 -10.04 20.58
CA ILE A 7 1.14 -11.17 20.29
C ILE A 7 1.90 -12.49 20.47
N VAL A 8 3.12 -12.61 19.94
CA VAL A 8 3.95 -13.82 20.11
C VAL A 8 4.18 -14.12 21.60
N ARG A 9 4.54 -13.10 22.38
CA ARG A 9 4.74 -13.24 23.84
C ARG A 9 3.46 -13.60 24.58
N LEU A 10 2.32 -13.04 24.18
CA LEU A 10 1.03 -13.39 24.77
C LEU A 10 0.66 -14.85 24.46
N ILE A 11 0.92 -15.33 23.24
CA ILE A 11 0.68 -16.73 22.87
C ILE A 11 1.56 -17.67 23.69
N GLU A 12 2.83 -17.32 23.92
CA GLU A 12 3.75 -18.12 24.72
C GLU A 12 3.32 -18.25 26.19
N VAL A 13 2.64 -17.25 26.74
CA VAL A 13 2.21 -17.23 28.17
C VAL A 13 0.78 -17.74 28.36
N TYR A 14 -0.15 -17.40 27.46
CA TYR A 14 -1.60 -17.55 27.66
C TYR A 14 -2.29 -18.43 26.61
N ASP A 15 -1.54 -19.03 25.67
CA ASP A 15 -2.05 -19.74 24.49
C ASP A 15 -2.79 -18.83 23.49
N TRP A 16 -3.01 -19.33 22.27
CA TRP A 16 -3.57 -18.55 21.16
C TRP A 16 -5.02 -18.14 21.39
N ARG A 17 -5.84 -18.97 22.06
CA ARG A 17 -7.26 -18.69 22.32
C ARG A 17 -7.43 -17.45 23.20
N THR A 18 -6.75 -17.43 24.36
CA THR A 18 -6.80 -16.32 25.31
C THR A 18 -6.21 -15.06 24.70
N THR A 19 -5.11 -15.19 23.94
CA THR A 19 -4.50 -14.06 23.24
C THR A 19 -5.48 -13.40 22.27
N MET A 20 -6.25 -14.17 21.50
CA MET A 20 -7.27 -13.62 20.59
C MET A 20 -8.38 -12.86 21.34
N ILE A 21 -8.82 -13.37 22.50
CA ILE A 21 -9.82 -12.69 23.34
C ILE A 21 -9.28 -11.36 23.87
N ILE A 22 -8.03 -11.35 24.37
CA ILE A 22 -7.36 -10.14 24.86
C ILE A 22 -7.27 -9.08 23.75
N LEU A 23 -6.86 -9.48 22.54
CA LEU A 23 -6.77 -8.58 21.40
C LEU A 23 -8.13 -8.01 20.99
N ALA A 24 -9.18 -8.85 20.97
CA ALA A 24 -10.54 -8.42 20.65
C ALA A 24 -11.09 -7.42 21.68
N ALA A 25 -10.93 -7.72 22.97
CA ALA A 25 -11.33 -6.81 24.06
C ALA A 25 -10.56 -5.48 23.98
N GLY A 26 -9.25 -5.53 23.76
CA GLY A 26 -8.43 -4.32 23.58
C GLY A 26 -8.85 -3.48 22.38
N MET A 27 -9.18 -4.10 21.25
CA MET A 27 -9.73 -3.39 20.08
C MET A 27 -11.05 -2.71 20.41
N LEU A 28 -11.99 -3.38 21.08
CA LEU A 28 -13.27 -2.76 21.46
C LEU A 28 -13.06 -1.60 22.43
N LEU A 29 -12.21 -1.77 23.44
CA LEU A 29 -11.96 -0.75 24.44
C LEU A 29 -11.22 0.49 23.90
N ILE A 30 -10.46 0.36 22.81
CA ILE A 30 -9.75 1.49 22.21
C ILE A 30 -10.55 2.09 21.05
N VAL A 31 -11.00 1.27 20.09
CA VAL A 31 -11.65 1.73 18.87
C VAL A 31 -13.05 2.28 19.15
N LEU A 32 -13.81 1.68 20.07
CA LEU A 32 -15.18 2.13 20.36
C LEU A 32 -15.19 3.53 20.99
N PRO A 33 -14.38 3.86 22.01
CA PRO A 33 -14.31 5.24 22.50
C PRO A 33 -13.78 6.22 21.45
N LEU A 34 -12.75 5.85 20.69
CA LEU A 34 -12.19 6.71 19.64
C LEU A 34 -13.20 7.02 18.52
N SER A 35 -14.10 6.09 18.19
CA SER A 35 -15.14 6.33 17.18
C SER A 35 -16.12 7.42 17.61
N PHE A 36 -16.40 7.55 18.91
CA PHE A 36 -17.23 8.65 19.44
C PHE A 36 -16.52 10.01 19.41
N VAL A 37 -15.18 10.02 19.39
CA VAL A 37 -14.38 11.27 19.30
C VAL A 37 -14.23 11.73 17.84
N PHE A 38 -14.21 10.81 16.87
CA PHE A 38 -13.99 11.14 15.46
C PHE A 38 -15.25 11.72 14.79
N ARG A 39 -15.28 13.06 14.63
CA ARG A 39 -16.38 13.79 13.97
C ARG A 39 -16.10 14.00 12.49
N HIS A 40 -17.07 13.67 11.63
CA HIS A 40 -16.87 13.56 10.18
C HIS A 40 -16.69 14.87 9.41
N ARG A 41 -17.17 16.02 9.93
CA ARG A 41 -17.05 17.32 9.25
C ARG A 41 -16.95 18.48 10.25
N PRO A 42 -15.89 19.31 10.20
CA PRO A 42 -15.78 20.52 11.03
C PRO A 42 -16.86 21.56 10.67
N GLU A 43 -17.35 21.52 9.44
CA GLU A 43 -18.37 22.43 8.89
C GLU A 43 -19.69 22.41 9.68
N HIS A 44 -20.10 21.24 10.18
CA HIS A 44 -21.32 21.10 11.00
C HIS A 44 -21.19 21.75 12.38
N TYR A 45 -19.98 22.12 12.78
CA TYR A 45 -19.67 22.78 14.04
C TYR A 45 -19.22 24.23 13.83
N GLY A 46 -19.46 24.80 12.64
CA GLY A 46 -19.10 26.18 12.31
C GLY A 46 -17.61 26.42 12.05
N HIS A 47 -16.84 25.34 11.86
CA HIS A 47 -15.41 25.42 11.55
C HIS A 47 -15.17 25.14 10.05
N PHE A 48 -14.66 26.14 9.34
CA PHE A 48 -14.25 25.97 7.94
C PHE A 48 -12.78 25.49 7.87
N PRO A 49 -12.42 24.70 6.83
CA PRO A 49 -11.03 24.44 6.51
C PRO A 49 -10.25 25.76 6.39
N ASP A 50 -9.04 25.80 6.94
CA ASP A 50 -8.11 26.95 6.92
C ASP A 50 -8.49 28.18 7.76
N GLY A 51 -9.38 28.06 8.75
CA GLY A 51 -9.66 29.14 9.71
C GLY A 51 -10.38 30.35 9.10
N ARG A 52 -10.95 30.21 7.90
CA ARG A 52 -11.78 31.24 7.28
C ARG A 52 -13.07 31.40 8.10
N LYS A 53 -13.29 32.58 8.67
CA LYS A 53 -14.59 33.00 9.18
C LYS A 53 -15.38 33.54 7.99
N GLU A 54 -16.40 32.78 7.57
CA GLU A 54 -17.41 33.16 6.57
C GLU A 54 -16.87 33.74 5.24
N ALA A 55 -16.99 32.98 4.15
CA ALA A 55 -17.00 33.64 2.84
C ALA A 55 -18.24 34.56 2.81
N PRO A 56 -18.11 35.86 2.48
CA PRO A 56 -19.28 36.72 2.35
C PRO A 56 -20.19 36.12 1.29
N ILE A 57 -21.44 35.85 1.65
CA ILE A 57 -22.51 35.67 0.67
C ILE A 57 -22.70 37.05 0.05
N THR A 58 -21.96 37.37 -1.01
CA THR A 58 -22.21 38.57 -1.80
C THR A 58 -23.44 38.29 -2.67
N PRO A 59 -24.63 38.82 -2.35
CA PRO A 59 -25.80 38.62 -3.18
C PRO A 59 -25.62 39.49 -4.42
N GLY A 60 -25.36 38.88 -5.59
CA GLY A 60 -25.31 39.61 -6.85
C GLY A 60 -24.12 39.34 -7.77
N ILE A 61 -23.19 38.45 -7.43
CA ILE A 61 -22.27 37.91 -8.43
C ILE A 61 -22.97 36.73 -9.08
N ASN A 62 -23.41 36.92 -10.33
CA ASN A 62 -23.86 35.83 -11.19
C ASN A 62 -22.97 34.61 -10.98
N ALA A 63 -23.56 33.49 -10.60
CA ALA A 63 -22.92 32.19 -10.41
C ALA A 63 -22.48 31.57 -11.76
N THR A 64 -21.80 32.38 -12.57
CA THR A 64 -21.21 32.05 -13.85
C THR A 64 -19.75 32.52 -13.85
N GLN A 65 -19.06 32.43 -12.71
CA GLN A 65 -17.64 32.16 -12.79
C GLN A 65 -17.52 30.71 -13.25
N PRO A 66 -16.75 30.40 -14.30
CA PRO A 66 -16.51 29.02 -14.67
C PRO A 66 -15.86 28.38 -13.45
N GLN A 67 -16.60 27.52 -12.75
CA GLN A 67 -15.96 26.45 -12.00
C GLN A 67 -14.99 25.87 -13.01
N THR A 68 -13.69 26.06 -12.82
CA THR A 68 -12.68 25.36 -13.61
C THR A 68 -13.15 23.93 -13.64
N GLU A 69 -13.64 23.45 -14.79
CA GLU A 69 -14.25 22.13 -14.90
C GLU A 69 -13.23 21.17 -14.28
N GLU A 70 -13.51 20.71 -13.06
CA GLU A 70 -12.54 19.93 -12.32
C GLU A 70 -12.37 18.66 -13.15
N PHE A 71 -11.21 18.54 -13.80
CA PHE A 71 -10.83 17.41 -14.63
C PHE A 71 -11.28 16.14 -13.93
N SER A 72 -12.25 15.43 -14.51
CA SER A 72 -12.86 14.25 -13.92
C SER A 72 -13.46 13.37 -15.01
N ILE A 73 -12.93 12.16 -15.13
CA ILE A 73 -13.37 11.16 -16.10
C ILE A 73 -14.40 10.24 -15.43
N LYS A 74 -15.43 9.80 -16.16
CA LYS A 74 -16.39 8.81 -15.64
C LYS A 74 -15.68 7.46 -15.42
N ALA A 75 -16.10 6.70 -14.41
CA ALA A 75 -15.48 5.39 -14.12
C ALA A 75 -15.52 4.42 -15.32
N SER A 76 -16.60 4.44 -16.11
CA SER A 76 -16.74 3.64 -17.33
C SER A 76 -15.76 4.03 -18.45
N GLN A 77 -15.39 5.32 -18.53
CA GLN A 77 -14.37 5.80 -19.45
C GLN A 77 -12.98 5.44 -18.92
N ALA A 78 -12.73 5.59 -17.62
CA ALA A 78 -11.47 5.19 -16.99
C ALA A 78 -11.13 3.72 -17.27
N LEU A 79 -12.09 2.81 -17.13
CA LEU A 79 -11.95 1.37 -17.42
C LEU A 79 -11.51 1.05 -18.86
N LYS A 80 -11.75 1.95 -19.82
CA LYS A 80 -11.34 1.78 -21.22
C LYS A 80 -9.90 2.25 -21.47
N THR A 81 -9.26 2.90 -20.51
CA THR A 81 -7.92 3.48 -20.68
C THR A 81 -6.82 2.48 -20.32
N ALA A 82 -5.73 2.50 -21.10
CA ALA A 82 -4.52 1.75 -20.75
C ALA A 82 -3.91 2.23 -19.42
N THR A 83 -4.07 3.51 -19.08
CA THR A 83 -3.62 4.10 -17.82
C THR A 83 -4.28 3.46 -16.61
N PHE A 84 -5.59 3.18 -16.67
CA PHE A 84 -6.30 2.48 -15.60
C PHE A 84 -5.74 1.08 -15.40
N TRP A 85 -5.61 0.29 -16.48
CA TRP A 85 -5.12 -1.09 -16.37
C TRP A 85 -3.67 -1.17 -15.93
N ARG A 86 -2.78 -0.29 -16.44
CA ARG A 86 -1.38 -0.21 -15.98
C ARG A 86 -1.32 0.12 -14.49
N MET A 87 -2.13 1.06 -14.01
CA MET A 87 -2.18 1.44 -12.61
C MET A 87 -2.76 0.32 -11.73
N ALA A 88 -3.87 -0.29 -12.16
CA ALA A 88 -4.52 -1.40 -11.47
C ALA A 88 -3.61 -2.63 -11.37
N LEU A 89 -2.99 -3.07 -12.47
CA LEU A 89 -2.05 -4.20 -12.45
C LEU A 89 -0.82 -3.89 -11.60
N THR A 90 -0.28 -2.67 -11.65
CA THR A 90 0.85 -2.27 -10.80
C THR A 90 0.48 -2.43 -9.32
N PHE A 91 -0.67 -1.90 -8.89
CA PHE A 91 -1.07 -1.99 -7.48
C PHE A 91 -1.56 -3.38 -7.08
N MET A 92 -1.99 -4.22 -8.04
CA MET A 92 -2.26 -5.63 -7.82
C MET A 92 -0.98 -6.41 -7.55
N ILE A 93 0.06 -6.18 -8.36
CA ILE A 93 1.40 -6.72 -8.10
C ILE A 93 1.89 -6.26 -6.75
N HIS A 94 1.79 -4.96 -6.43
CA HIS A 94 2.16 -4.43 -5.12
C HIS A 94 1.46 -5.17 -3.97
N ALA A 95 0.14 -5.35 -4.07
CA ALA A 95 -0.66 -6.03 -3.07
C ALA A 95 -0.25 -7.50 -2.90
N LEU A 96 0.01 -8.19 -4.01
CA LEU A 96 0.53 -9.55 -4.04
C LEU A 96 1.87 -9.67 -3.33
N LEU A 97 2.84 -8.80 -3.67
CA LEU A 97 4.17 -8.83 -3.06
C LEU A 97 4.11 -8.59 -1.55
N VAL A 98 3.35 -7.57 -1.14
CA VAL A 98 3.23 -7.16 0.26
C VAL A 98 2.52 -8.23 1.08
N SER A 99 1.39 -8.77 0.61
CA SER A 99 0.65 -9.78 1.36
C SER A 99 1.49 -11.05 1.53
N THR A 100 2.19 -11.50 0.48
CA THR A 100 3.02 -12.69 0.57
C THR A 100 4.22 -12.51 1.49
N VAL A 101 4.93 -11.38 1.41
CA VAL A 101 6.06 -11.11 2.33
C VAL A 101 5.57 -11.07 3.77
N ILE A 102 4.49 -10.35 4.07
CA ILE A 102 3.95 -10.26 5.43
C ILE A 102 3.55 -11.65 5.97
N THR A 103 3.00 -12.51 5.11
CA THR A 103 2.52 -13.85 5.51
C THR A 103 3.66 -14.86 5.67
N HIS A 104 4.61 -14.87 4.73
CA HIS A 104 5.65 -15.92 4.65
C HIS A 104 7.02 -15.49 5.17
N VAL A 105 7.23 -14.24 5.60
CA VAL A 105 8.53 -13.82 6.15
C VAL A 105 8.95 -14.67 7.34
N MET A 106 8.05 -14.97 8.28
CA MET A 106 8.38 -15.83 9.42
C MET A 106 8.57 -17.30 9.03
N PRO A 107 7.66 -17.94 8.25
CA PRO A 107 7.87 -19.29 7.72
C PRO A 107 9.19 -19.46 6.97
N TYR A 108 9.53 -18.54 6.05
CA TYR A 108 10.78 -18.60 5.29
C TYR A 108 12.01 -18.48 6.19
N LEU A 109 12.02 -17.53 7.12
CA LEU A 109 13.15 -17.40 8.06
C LEU A 109 13.29 -18.66 8.93
N SER A 110 12.17 -19.25 9.36
CA SER A 110 12.20 -20.50 10.10
C SER A 110 12.71 -21.67 9.25
N SER A 111 12.35 -21.76 7.97
CA SER A 111 12.78 -22.84 7.09
C SER A 111 14.29 -22.82 6.81
N ILE A 112 14.93 -21.64 6.89
CA ILE A 112 16.39 -21.49 6.78
C ILE A 112 17.11 -21.50 8.14
N GLY A 113 16.44 -21.94 9.22
CA GLY A 113 17.04 -22.14 10.54
C GLY A 113 17.14 -20.90 11.44
N VAL A 114 16.45 -19.79 11.09
CA VAL A 114 16.41 -18.60 11.96
C VAL A 114 15.44 -18.83 13.11
N ASN A 115 15.91 -18.59 14.33
CA ASN A 115 15.06 -18.63 15.52
C ASN A 115 13.84 -17.69 15.39
N ARG A 116 12.68 -18.19 15.81
CA ARG A 116 11.38 -17.51 15.86
C ARG A 116 11.43 -16.07 16.41
N SER A 117 12.22 -15.80 17.45
CA SER A 117 12.35 -14.45 18.01
C SER A 117 12.93 -13.46 16.98
N ARG A 118 14.04 -13.81 16.31
CA ARG A 118 14.64 -12.97 15.26
C ARG A 118 13.69 -12.81 14.07
N ALA A 119 13.01 -13.87 13.66
CA ALA A 119 12.02 -13.80 12.58
C ALA A 119 10.85 -12.84 12.92
N SER A 120 10.37 -12.84 14.17
CA SER A 120 9.34 -11.91 14.63
C SER A 120 9.80 -10.45 14.62
N PHE A 121 11.08 -10.18 14.93
CA PHE A 121 11.65 -8.84 14.83
C PHE A 121 11.64 -8.32 13.40
N VAL A 122 12.02 -9.15 12.41
CA VAL A 122 11.95 -8.79 10.99
C VAL A 122 10.51 -8.47 10.58
N ALA A 123 9.56 -9.35 10.94
CA ALA A 123 8.14 -9.16 10.67
C ALA A 123 7.57 -7.89 11.31
N MET A 124 8.06 -7.51 12.49
CA MET A 124 7.68 -6.27 13.17
C MET A 124 8.22 -5.03 12.46
N ILE A 125 9.50 -5.04 12.08
CA ILE A 125 10.20 -3.84 11.57
C ILE A 125 9.74 -3.48 10.16
N LEU A 126 9.40 -4.46 9.31
CA LEU A 126 8.94 -4.20 7.93
C LEU A 126 7.79 -3.18 7.85
N PRO A 127 6.65 -3.35 8.57
CA PRO A 127 5.60 -2.33 8.61
C PRO A 127 6.04 -0.99 9.21
N ILE A 128 6.99 -0.98 10.15
CA ILE A 128 7.49 0.25 10.78
C ILE A 128 8.30 1.06 9.75
N MET A 129 9.19 0.40 9.00
CA MET A 129 9.93 1.03 7.90
C MET A 129 8.99 1.57 6.81
N SER A 130 7.84 0.93 6.61
CA SER A 130 6.81 1.44 5.70
C SER A 130 6.27 2.82 6.11
N VAL A 131 6.27 3.17 7.40
CA VAL A 131 5.87 4.51 7.84
C VAL A 131 6.86 5.55 7.34
N GLY A 132 8.17 5.27 7.45
CA GLY A 132 9.22 6.12 6.88
C GLY A 132 9.09 6.26 5.37
N GLY A 133 8.76 5.17 4.67
CA GLY A 133 8.46 5.19 3.23
C GLY A 133 7.27 6.06 2.86
N ARG A 134 6.16 5.97 3.60
CA ARG A 134 4.94 6.77 3.36
C ARG A 134 5.23 8.27 3.45
N LEU A 135 5.99 8.69 4.47
CA LEU A 135 6.35 10.09 4.69
C LEU A 135 7.31 10.61 3.61
N SER A 136 8.39 9.87 3.35
CA SER A 136 9.41 10.28 2.39
C SER A 136 8.90 10.31 0.95
N PHE A 137 8.19 9.29 0.50
CA PHE A 137 7.70 9.20 -0.88
C PHE A 137 6.45 10.06 -1.14
N GLY A 138 5.72 10.47 -0.10
CA GLY A 138 4.71 11.52 -0.23
C GLY A 138 5.35 12.83 -0.72
N TRP A 139 6.35 13.32 0.02
CA TRP A 139 7.12 14.50 -0.34
C TRP A 139 7.88 14.35 -1.67
N LEU A 140 8.52 13.19 -1.88
CA LEU A 140 9.26 12.90 -3.10
C LEU A 140 8.35 12.83 -4.32
N GLY A 141 7.13 12.35 -4.15
CA GLY A 141 6.09 12.29 -5.19
C GLY A 141 5.67 13.68 -5.65
N ASP A 142 5.51 14.62 -4.72
CA ASP A 142 5.15 16.00 -5.03
C ASP A 142 6.32 16.77 -5.67
N LYS A 143 7.57 16.49 -5.26
CA LYS A 143 8.77 17.17 -5.80
C LYS A 143 9.25 16.64 -7.15
N TYR A 144 9.30 15.33 -7.34
CA TYR A 144 9.92 14.69 -8.52
C TYR A 144 8.92 14.02 -9.48
N GLY A 145 7.62 14.08 -9.15
CA GLY A 145 6.54 13.49 -9.92
C GLY A 145 6.22 12.06 -9.47
N ARG A 146 4.93 11.82 -9.21
CA ARG A 146 4.42 10.59 -8.58
C ARG A 146 4.75 9.33 -9.37
N ARG A 147 4.70 9.40 -10.71
CA ARG A 147 5.06 8.29 -11.60
C ARG A 147 6.49 7.79 -11.36
N ARG A 148 7.48 8.71 -11.30
CA ARG A 148 8.89 8.36 -11.10
C ARG A 148 9.13 7.85 -9.69
N THR A 149 8.46 8.46 -8.72
CA THR A 149 8.56 8.08 -7.31
C THR A 149 8.01 6.67 -7.06
N VAL A 150 6.90 6.27 -7.68
CA VAL A 150 6.41 4.89 -7.59
C VAL A 150 7.32 3.90 -8.31
N ALA A 151 7.83 4.24 -9.50
CA ALA A 151 8.80 3.38 -10.20
C ALA A 151 10.06 3.14 -9.34
N ALA A 152 10.58 4.19 -8.69
CA ALA A 152 11.70 4.08 -7.76
C ALA A 152 11.35 3.21 -6.54
N ALA A 153 10.14 3.34 -5.99
CA ALA A 153 9.69 2.50 -4.88
C ALA A 153 9.66 1.02 -5.25
N PHE A 154 9.16 0.69 -6.46
CA PHE A 154 9.21 -0.68 -6.98
C PHE A 154 10.63 -1.17 -7.21
N ALA A 155 11.53 -0.34 -7.73
CA ALA A 155 12.94 -0.71 -7.87
C ALA A 155 13.59 -1.03 -6.52
N MET A 156 13.27 -0.27 -5.47
CA MET A 156 13.70 -0.58 -4.10
C MET A 156 13.09 -1.90 -3.61
N MET A 157 11.81 -2.14 -3.85
CA MET A 157 11.16 -3.42 -3.50
C MET A 157 11.81 -4.60 -4.23
N THR A 158 12.15 -4.46 -5.51
CA THR A 158 12.88 -5.47 -6.30
C THR A 158 14.23 -5.77 -5.66
N ALA A 159 15.04 -4.74 -5.40
CA ALA A 159 16.36 -4.91 -4.80
C ALA A 159 16.27 -5.57 -3.42
N GLY A 160 15.33 -5.14 -2.58
CA GLY A 160 15.08 -5.76 -1.27
C GLY A 160 14.68 -7.23 -1.40
N MET A 161 13.77 -7.55 -2.32
CA MET A 161 13.28 -8.91 -2.53
C MET A 161 14.35 -9.84 -3.09
N LEU A 162 15.23 -9.35 -3.97
CA LEU A 162 16.39 -10.09 -4.45
C LEU A 162 17.32 -10.45 -3.30
N LEU A 163 17.66 -9.47 -2.44
CA LEU A 163 18.50 -9.73 -1.26
C LEU A 163 17.85 -10.71 -0.30
N PHE A 164 16.53 -10.59 -0.11
CA PHE A 164 15.76 -11.52 0.71
C PHE A 164 15.83 -12.95 0.16
N SER A 165 15.75 -13.12 -1.15
CA SER A 165 15.84 -14.42 -1.82
C SER A 165 17.16 -15.16 -1.57
N TYR A 166 18.26 -14.44 -1.33
CA TYR A 166 19.58 -15.01 -1.06
C TYR A 166 19.90 -15.09 0.44
N THR A 167 18.93 -14.80 1.31
CA THR A 167 19.14 -14.91 2.76
C THR A 167 19.31 -16.37 3.16
N SER A 168 20.32 -16.64 3.98
CA SER A 168 20.62 -17.97 4.53
C SER A 168 20.99 -17.84 6.01
N ALA A 169 21.17 -18.97 6.72
CA ALA A 169 21.59 -18.99 8.12
C ALA A 169 22.90 -18.22 8.37
N VAL A 170 23.82 -18.22 7.40
CA VAL A 170 25.10 -17.48 7.44
C VAL A 170 24.95 -16.04 6.92
N GLY A 171 24.01 -15.82 5.99
CA GLY A 171 23.78 -14.55 5.30
C GLY A 171 22.77 -13.60 5.95
N LEU A 172 22.51 -13.69 7.26
CA LEU A 172 21.45 -12.90 7.92
C LEU A 172 21.66 -11.38 7.85
N TRP A 173 22.87 -10.92 7.58
CA TRP A 173 23.17 -9.50 7.35
C TRP A 173 22.39 -8.92 6.15
N LEU A 174 21.97 -9.74 5.19
CA LEU A 174 21.13 -9.36 4.05
C LEU A 174 19.72 -8.91 4.47
N LEU A 175 19.27 -9.26 5.67
CA LEU A 175 17.97 -8.83 6.19
C LEU A 175 17.91 -7.33 6.44
N ILE A 176 19.03 -6.70 6.79
CA ILE A 176 19.09 -5.25 7.05
C ILE A 176 18.74 -4.46 5.77
N PRO A 177 19.46 -4.62 4.65
CA PRO A 177 19.11 -3.93 3.42
C PRO A 177 17.76 -4.37 2.86
N PHE A 178 17.35 -5.63 3.02
CA PHE A 178 15.99 -6.07 2.67
C PHE A 178 14.92 -5.24 3.39
N ILE A 179 15.00 -5.15 4.73
CA ILE A 179 14.04 -4.43 5.56
C ILE A 179 13.96 -2.96 5.16
N LEU A 180 15.10 -2.32 4.92
CA LEU A 180 15.16 -0.91 4.52
C LEU A 180 14.55 -0.72 3.13
N LEU A 181 15.01 -1.47 2.14
CA LEU A 181 14.59 -1.29 0.76
C LEU A 181 13.13 -1.68 0.54
N PHE A 182 12.74 -2.88 0.98
CA PHE A 182 11.38 -3.38 0.82
C PHE A 182 10.40 -2.61 1.69
N GLY A 183 10.75 -2.34 2.96
CA GLY A 183 9.89 -1.60 3.88
C GLY A 183 9.59 -0.19 3.39
N ILE A 184 10.62 0.57 3.00
CA ILE A 184 10.45 1.93 2.47
C ILE A 184 9.68 1.93 1.15
N GLY A 185 10.03 1.05 0.20
CA GLY A 185 9.33 0.95 -1.09
C GLY A 185 7.86 0.53 -0.94
N TYR A 186 7.58 -0.42 -0.03
CA TYR A 186 6.21 -0.80 0.33
C TYR A 186 5.40 0.41 0.80
N GLY A 187 5.94 1.16 1.77
CA GLY A 187 5.29 2.34 2.32
C GLY A 187 5.05 3.42 1.28
N GLY A 188 6.07 3.72 0.49
CA GLY A 188 6.02 4.80 -0.50
C GLY A 188 4.99 4.55 -1.59
N SER A 189 4.96 3.35 -2.17
CA SER A 189 3.95 2.95 -3.15
C SER A 189 2.52 2.97 -2.59
N THR A 190 2.36 2.69 -1.28
CA THR A 190 1.03 2.71 -0.64
C THR A 190 0.51 4.15 -0.47
N ALA A 191 1.37 5.08 -0.08
CA ALA A 191 0.98 6.48 0.15
C ALA A 191 0.67 7.24 -1.14
N THR A 192 1.39 6.96 -2.22
CA THR A 192 1.24 7.68 -3.49
C THR A 192 0.03 7.21 -4.31
N ARG A 193 -0.47 5.98 -4.11
CA ARG A 193 -1.64 5.43 -4.82
C ARG A 193 -2.85 6.37 -4.88
N PRO A 194 -3.46 6.82 -3.76
CA PRO A 194 -4.64 7.67 -3.80
C PRO A 194 -4.36 8.97 -4.56
N SER A 195 -3.16 9.50 -4.38
CA SER A 195 -2.74 10.75 -4.99
C SER A 195 -2.54 10.61 -6.51
N MET A 196 -2.04 9.47 -7.00
CA MET A 196 -1.96 9.18 -8.43
C MET A 196 -3.33 9.01 -9.07
N VAL A 197 -4.26 8.30 -8.42
CA VAL A 197 -5.62 8.14 -8.96
C VAL A 197 -6.29 9.51 -9.15
N ALA A 198 -6.17 10.39 -8.15
CA ALA A 198 -6.70 11.75 -8.24
C ALA A 198 -6.04 12.60 -9.34
N GLU A 199 -4.72 12.47 -9.54
CA GLU A 199 -3.99 13.20 -10.59
C GLU A 199 -4.38 12.75 -12.02
N TYR A 200 -4.58 11.44 -12.22
CA TYR A 200 -4.80 10.89 -13.57
C TYR A 200 -6.25 10.78 -13.99
N PHE A 201 -7.19 10.68 -13.05
CA PHE A 201 -8.62 10.51 -13.34
C PHE A 201 -9.52 11.61 -12.79
N GLY A 202 -8.98 12.50 -11.95
CA GLY A 202 -9.74 13.56 -11.34
C GLY A 202 -10.40 13.22 -10.01
N ARG A 203 -11.14 14.19 -9.47
CA ARG A 203 -11.74 14.10 -8.12
C ARG A 203 -13.20 13.66 -8.12
N ALA A 204 -14.00 14.00 -9.14
CA ALA A 204 -15.45 13.79 -9.05
C ALA A 204 -15.87 12.30 -9.02
N ASN A 205 -15.17 11.42 -9.75
CA ASN A 205 -15.40 9.96 -9.72
C ASN A 205 -14.30 9.19 -8.96
N TYR A 206 -13.52 9.89 -8.14
CA TYR A 206 -12.35 9.35 -7.44
C TYR A 206 -12.66 8.09 -6.63
N GLY A 207 -13.71 8.13 -5.79
CA GLY A 207 -14.05 7.03 -4.89
C GLY A 207 -14.36 5.74 -5.64
N THR A 208 -15.11 5.82 -6.74
CA THR A 208 -15.46 4.68 -7.58
C THR A 208 -14.23 4.09 -8.28
N ILE A 209 -13.40 4.93 -8.89
CA ILE A 209 -12.20 4.47 -9.62
C ILE A 209 -11.18 3.87 -8.65
N LEU A 210 -10.96 4.51 -7.50
CA LEU A 210 -10.11 3.96 -6.45
C LEU A 210 -10.66 2.62 -5.94
N GLY A 211 -11.97 2.51 -5.73
CA GLY A 211 -12.64 1.29 -5.31
C GLY A 211 -12.43 0.14 -6.30
N LEU A 212 -12.55 0.40 -7.60
CA LEU A 212 -12.28 -0.59 -8.66
C LEU A 212 -10.82 -1.04 -8.65
N ILE A 213 -9.87 -0.12 -8.53
CA ILE A 213 -8.44 -0.45 -8.41
C ILE A 213 -8.20 -1.30 -7.16
N VAL A 214 -8.78 -0.93 -6.02
CA VAL A 214 -8.65 -1.70 -4.76
C VAL A 214 -9.27 -3.09 -4.90
N GLY A 215 -10.39 -3.23 -5.61
CA GLY A 215 -11.00 -4.53 -5.92
C GLY A 215 -10.05 -5.44 -6.71
N ILE A 216 -9.40 -4.92 -7.76
CA ILE A 216 -8.38 -5.66 -8.52
C ILE A 216 -7.18 -6.00 -7.63
N ASN A 217 -6.76 -5.08 -6.75
CA ASN A 217 -5.65 -5.33 -5.83
C ASN A 217 -5.93 -6.49 -4.86
N ALA A 218 -7.18 -6.67 -4.45
CA ALA A 218 -7.58 -7.76 -3.56
C ALA A 218 -7.30 -9.14 -4.17
N ALA A 219 -7.44 -9.28 -5.50
CA ALA A 219 -7.08 -10.51 -6.20
C ALA A 219 -5.58 -10.82 -6.05
N GLY A 220 -4.71 -9.82 -6.19
CA GLY A 220 -3.28 -9.97 -5.96
C GLY A 220 -2.97 -10.39 -4.52
N ALA A 221 -3.58 -9.72 -3.55
CA ALA A 221 -3.40 -10.04 -2.14
C ALA A 221 -3.87 -11.46 -1.78
N PHE A 222 -4.92 -11.95 -2.44
CA PHE A 222 -5.48 -13.29 -2.28
C PHE A 222 -4.61 -14.37 -2.92
N ILE A 223 -4.11 -14.14 -4.15
CA ILE A 223 -3.33 -15.13 -4.91
C ILE A 223 -1.92 -15.29 -4.35
N GLY A 224 -1.30 -14.21 -3.88
CA GLY A 224 0.11 -14.18 -3.49
C GLY A 224 0.51 -15.24 -2.45
N PRO A 225 -0.02 -15.19 -1.22
CA PRO A 225 0.42 -16.10 -0.16
C PRO A 225 0.18 -17.58 -0.49
N PRO A 226 -1.01 -18.00 -0.96
CA PRO A 226 -1.24 -19.39 -1.34
C PRO A 226 -0.28 -19.88 -2.42
N LEU A 227 0.07 -19.04 -3.40
CA LEU A 227 1.03 -19.42 -4.43
C LEU A 227 2.43 -19.66 -3.84
N ALA A 228 2.90 -18.83 -2.92
CA ALA A 228 4.18 -19.04 -2.25
C ALA A 228 4.17 -20.27 -1.33
N GLY A 229 3.06 -20.52 -0.64
CA GLY A 229 2.86 -21.76 0.13
C GLY A 229 2.95 -22.99 -0.77
N TRP A 230 2.22 -23.02 -1.87
CA TRP A 230 2.24 -24.12 -2.83
C TRP A 230 3.64 -24.37 -3.43
N VAL A 231 4.37 -23.30 -3.78
CA VAL A 231 5.75 -23.43 -4.26
C VAL A 231 6.66 -24.02 -3.19
N PHE A 232 6.52 -23.57 -1.93
CA PHE A 232 7.28 -24.15 -0.83
C PHE A 232 6.94 -25.62 -0.62
N ASP A 233 5.66 -25.99 -0.60
CA ASP A 233 5.23 -27.38 -0.42
C ASP A 233 5.72 -28.31 -1.54
N THR A 234 5.94 -27.77 -2.75
CA THR A 234 6.39 -28.54 -3.93
C THR A 234 7.91 -28.61 -4.05
N TRP A 235 8.64 -27.52 -3.76
CA TRP A 235 10.09 -27.41 -3.97
C TRP A 235 10.91 -27.39 -2.68
N ASP A 236 10.25 -27.39 -1.52
CA ASP A 236 10.84 -27.22 -0.18
C ASP A 236 11.74 -25.97 -0.08
N SER A 237 11.46 -24.95 -0.90
CA SER A 237 12.27 -23.75 -0.98
C SER A 237 11.46 -22.54 -1.45
N TYR A 238 11.65 -21.42 -0.75
CA TYR A 238 11.06 -20.14 -1.13
C TYR A 238 11.89 -19.36 -2.15
N GLN A 239 13.14 -19.76 -2.43
CA GLN A 239 14.05 -18.98 -3.26
C GLN A 239 13.46 -18.73 -4.66
N GLY A 240 12.87 -19.76 -5.27
CA GLY A 240 12.26 -19.65 -6.60
C GLY A 240 11.11 -18.62 -6.64
N ILE A 241 10.23 -18.62 -5.64
CA ILE A 241 9.10 -17.68 -5.60
C ILE A 241 9.57 -16.25 -5.31
N TRP A 242 10.60 -16.06 -4.48
CA TRP A 242 11.18 -14.74 -4.22
C TRP A 242 11.84 -14.13 -5.47
N LEU A 243 12.54 -14.93 -6.27
CA LEU A 243 13.09 -14.49 -7.55
C LEU A 243 11.97 -14.15 -8.56
N ALA A 244 10.94 -15.00 -8.66
CA ALA A 244 9.80 -14.74 -9.54
C ALA A 244 9.08 -13.43 -9.16
N TYR A 245 8.88 -13.19 -7.87
CA TYR A 245 8.28 -11.97 -7.36
C TYR A 245 9.16 -10.73 -7.52
N SER A 246 10.48 -10.88 -7.46
CA SER A 246 11.41 -9.82 -7.82
C SER A 246 11.26 -9.43 -9.29
N GLY A 247 11.13 -10.42 -10.19
CA GLY A 247 10.80 -10.19 -11.61
C GLY A 247 9.45 -9.48 -11.78
N LEU A 248 8.43 -9.90 -11.04
CA LEU A 248 7.10 -9.28 -11.09
C LEU A 248 7.13 -7.81 -10.59
N ALA A 249 7.97 -7.50 -9.59
CA ALA A 249 8.19 -6.13 -9.14
C ALA A 249 8.82 -5.25 -10.24
N ILE A 250 9.74 -5.80 -11.05
CA ILE A 250 10.28 -5.11 -12.23
C ILE A 250 9.17 -4.82 -13.23
N VAL A 251 8.29 -5.79 -13.50
CA VAL A 251 7.12 -5.60 -14.38
C VAL A 251 6.23 -4.47 -13.85
N GLY A 252 5.95 -4.43 -12.54
CA GLY A 252 5.20 -3.35 -11.91
C GLY A 252 5.85 -1.97 -12.10
N SER A 253 7.19 -1.90 -11.96
CA SER A 253 7.95 -0.68 -12.23
C SER A 253 7.85 -0.21 -13.69
N LEU A 254 7.92 -1.15 -14.64
CA LEU A 254 7.78 -0.84 -16.06
C LEU A 254 6.35 -0.42 -16.42
N LEU A 255 5.33 -1.05 -15.85
CA LEU A 255 3.93 -0.69 -16.08
C LEU A 255 3.65 0.75 -15.64
N ILE A 256 4.10 1.12 -14.44
CA ILE A 256 3.88 2.48 -13.91
C ILE A 256 4.72 3.52 -14.67
N ALA A 257 5.97 3.20 -15.03
CA ALA A 257 6.85 4.10 -15.77
C ALA A 257 6.27 4.47 -17.15
N ASN A 258 5.59 3.52 -17.79
CA ASN A 258 4.95 3.70 -19.08
C ASN A 258 3.53 4.28 -19.00
N ILE A 259 3.03 4.71 -17.82
CA ILE A 259 1.73 5.38 -17.77
C ILE A 259 1.80 6.70 -18.53
N THR A 260 0.89 6.86 -19.48
CA THR A 260 0.61 8.11 -20.19
C THR A 260 -0.50 8.87 -19.48
N ARG A 261 -0.47 10.20 -19.57
CA ARG A 261 -1.62 11.00 -19.14
C ARG A 261 -2.82 10.62 -20.00
N VAL A 262 -3.99 10.54 -19.39
CA VAL A 262 -5.21 10.29 -20.13
C VAL A 262 -5.55 11.57 -20.87
N GLU A 263 -5.17 11.64 -22.15
CA GLU A 263 -5.55 12.74 -23.03
C GLU A 263 -7.04 12.62 -23.37
N MET A 264 -7.72 13.76 -23.35
CA MET A 264 -9.14 13.81 -23.67
C MET A 264 -9.35 13.33 -25.10
N THR A 265 -10.11 12.26 -25.28
CA THR A 265 -11.03 12.27 -26.41
C THR A 265 -12.08 13.30 -26.01
N ARG A 266 -12.07 14.49 -26.62
CA ARG A 266 -13.26 15.34 -26.64
C ARG A 266 -14.41 14.40 -26.94
N ALA A 267 -15.41 14.36 -26.06
CA ALA A 267 -16.63 13.64 -26.35
C ALA A 267 -17.20 14.32 -27.62
N ASP A 268 -17.02 13.68 -28.76
CA ASP A 268 -17.87 13.96 -29.90
C ASP A 268 -19.28 13.52 -29.50
N ASN A 269 -20.15 14.53 -29.48
CA ASN A 269 -21.62 14.53 -29.36
C ASN A 269 -22.22 14.41 -27.95
#